data_AF-A0A505H012-F1
#
_entry.id   AF-A0A505H012-F1
#
_cell.length_a   1.000
_cell.length_b   1.000
_cell.length_c   1.000
_cell.angle_alpha   90.00
_cell.angle_beta   90.00
_cell.angle_gamma   90.00
#
_symmetry.space_group_name_H-M   'P 1'
#
loop_
_entity.id
_entity.type
_entity.pdbx_description
1 polymer ?
#
loop_
_entity_poly.entity_id
_entity_poly.type
_entity_poly.pdbx_seq_one_letter_code
_entity_poly.pdbx_strand_id
1 'polypeptide(L)'
;MPDEAEARAAAARINTLLIELWRVSEGEGPQYDDFELSAQQHAVLERIANNPEITSGELAADLGVTKGAISQHLGVLEAGGYIARRRSERDGRVQVLELQNRGRKYRDALVSYEDFLVDRYLERLSADDLTEIAAALSKLKGAFTSD
;
A
#
# COMPACT_ATOMS: atom_id res chain seq x y z
N MET A 1 -2.43 14.71 -33.22
CA MET A 1 -1.41 14.80 -32.15
C MET A 1 -1.80 16.02 -31.34
N PRO A 2 -2.10 15.89 -30.04
CA PRO A 2 -2.34 17.08 -29.21
C PRO A 2 -1.13 18.00 -29.29
N ASP A 3 -1.36 19.31 -29.19
CA ASP A 3 -0.28 20.29 -29.12
C ASP A 3 0.63 19.95 -27.92
N GLU A 4 1.94 20.15 -28.05
CA GLU A 4 2.91 19.82 -26.99
C GLU A 4 2.55 20.58 -25.68
N ALA A 5 2.04 21.80 -25.82
CA ALA A 5 1.53 22.59 -24.71
C ALA A 5 0.30 21.95 -24.05
N GLU A 6 -0.65 21.42 -24.83
CA GLU A 6 -1.84 20.73 -24.32
C GLU A 6 -1.46 19.43 -23.59
N ALA A 7 -0.56 18.64 -24.15
CA ALA A 7 -0.09 17.40 -23.53
C ALA A 7 0.61 17.68 -22.18
N ARG A 8 1.44 18.72 -22.12
CA ARG A 8 2.10 19.14 -20.88
C ARG A 8 1.10 19.63 -19.83
N ALA A 9 0.10 20.41 -20.25
CA ALA A 9 -0.95 20.88 -19.35
C ALA A 9 -1.78 19.72 -18.78
N ALA A 10 -2.13 18.73 -19.61
CA ALA A 10 -2.82 17.52 -19.17
C ALA A 10 -1.99 16.74 -18.12
N ALA A 11 -0.68 16.54 -18.38
CA ALA A 11 0.21 15.87 -17.43
C ALA A 11 0.31 16.61 -16.09
N ALA A 12 0.41 17.95 -16.11
CA ALA A 12 0.42 18.75 -14.90
C ALA A 12 -0.91 18.67 -14.12
N ARG A 13 -2.04 18.60 -14.86
CA ARG A 13 -3.36 18.44 -14.25
C ARG A 13 -3.51 17.11 -13.53
N ILE A 14 -2.95 16.02 -14.07
CA ILE A 14 -2.93 14.71 -13.39
C ILE A 14 -2.26 14.84 -12.01
N ASN A 15 -1.08 15.44 -11.94
CA ASN A 15 -0.38 15.62 -10.66
C ASN A 15 -1.19 16.47 -9.67
N THR A 16 -1.84 17.52 -10.16
CA THR A 16 -2.71 18.37 -9.33
C THR A 16 -3.92 17.60 -8.80
N LEU A 17 -4.57 16.79 -9.66
CA LEU A 17 -5.70 15.95 -9.26
C LEU A 17 -5.31 14.90 -8.22
N LEU A 18 -4.12 14.31 -8.33
CA LEU A 18 -3.62 13.37 -7.32
C LEU A 18 -3.44 14.04 -5.95
N ILE A 19 -2.89 15.26 -5.91
CA ILE A 19 -2.72 16.03 -4.68
C ILE A 19 -4.08 16.47 -4.12
N GLU A 20 -4.98 16.96 -4.98
CA GLU A 20 -6.34 17.36 -4.60
C GLU A 20 -7.11 16.16 -4.02
N LEU A 21 -7.04 15.00 -4.68
CA LEU A 21 -7.65 13.76 -4.24
C LEU A 21 -7.12 13.35 -2.86
N TRP A 22 -5.79 13.29 -2.71
CA TRP A 22 -5.17 12.96 -1.43
C TRP A 22 -5.69 13.86 -0.30
N ARG A 23 -5.72 15.18 -0.54
CA ARG A 23 -6.19 16.17 0.45
C ARG A 23 -7.67 16.02 0.83
N VAL A 24 -8.54 15.67 -0.13
CA VAL A 24 -9.98 15.50 0.18
C VAL A 24 -10.33 14.11 0.71
N SER A 25 -9.44 13.13 0.53
CA SER A 25 -9.55 11.81 1.15
C SER A 25 -8.92 11.72 2.53
N GLU A 26 -7.99 12.63 2.85
CA GLU A 26 -7.31 12.67 4.14
C GLU A 26 -8.30 12.90 5.28
N GLY A 27 -8.29 12.02 6.28
CA GLY A 27 -9.19 12.09 7.44
C GLY A 27 -10.62 11.61 7.17
N GLU A 28 -10.93 11.14 5.96
CA GLU A 28 -12.20 10.48 5.66
C GLU A 28 -12.11 8.98 5.98
N GLY A 29 -13.19 8.42 6.54
CA GLY A 29 -13.28 6.99 6.86
C GLY A 29 -12.73 6.60 8.24
N PRO A 30 -12.64 5.29 8.52
CA PRO A 30 -12.06 4.81 9.77
C PRO A 30 -10.59 5.23 9.92
N GLN A 31 -10.21 5.68 11.11
CA GLN A 31 -8.82 6.06 11.39
C GLN A 31 -7.90 4.84 11.29
N TYR A 32 -6.87 4.97 10.47
CA TYR A 32 -5.84 3.95 10.20
C TYR A 32 -4.45 4.36 10.73
N ASP A 33 -4.34 5.58 11.27
CA ASP A 33 -3.10 6.24 11.71
C ASP A 33 -2.86 6.18 13.22
N ASP A 34 -3.70 5.49 13.98
CA ASP A 34 -3.53 5.22 15.43
C ASP A 34 -2.29 4.37 15.77
N PHE A 35 -1.49 4.02 14.77
CA PHE A 35 -0.26 3.27 14.93
C PHE A 35 0.92 4.23 14.90
N GLU A 36 1.72 4.24 15.99
CA GLU A 36 2.96 5.02 16.11
C GLU A 36 4.07 4.48 15.18
N LEU A 37 3.85 4.54 13.86
CA LEU A 37 4.71 4.00 12.83
C LEU A 37 5.10 5.11 11.83
N SER A 38 6.31 5.04 11.30
CA SER A 38 6.68 5.88 10.16
C SER A 38 6.01 5.39 8.87
N ALA A 39 5.89 6.25 7.85
CA ALA A 39 5.31 5.88 6.55
C ALA A 39 5.96 4.62 5.94
N GLN A 40 7.27 4.44 6.13
CA GLN A 40 8.00 3.27 5.64
C GLN A 40 7.70 2.02 6.45
N GLN A 41 7.45 2.15 7.76
CA GLN A 41 7.00 1.03 8.59
C GLN A 41 5.56 0.64 8.27
N HIS A 42 4.69 1.62 7.99
CA HIS A 42 3.35 1.38 7.44
C HIS A 42 3.42 0.59 6.14
N ALA A 43 4.21 1.05 5.16
CA ALA A 43 4.38 0.36 3.88
C ALA A 43 4.87 -1.09 4.04
N VAL A 44 5.80 -1.33 4.98
CA VAL A 44 6.27 -2.69 5.30
C VAL A 44 5.16 -3.53 5.94
N LEU A 45 4.49 -3.02 6.97
CA LEU A 45 3.47 -3.78 7.71
C LEU A 45 2.25 -4.07 6.84
N GLU A 46 1.83 -3.13 6.01
CA GLU A 46 0.77 -3.30 5.01
C GLU A 46 1.09 -4.44 4.05
N ARG A 47 2.33 -4.48 3.53
CA ARG A 47 2.75 -5.57 2.64
C ARG A 47 2.68 -6.93 3.35
N ILE A 48 3.09 -7.00 4.62
CA ILE A 48 3.00 -8.23 5.44
C ILE A 48 1.53 -8.59 5.71
N ALA A 49 0.68 -7.62 6.00
CA ALA A 49 -0.73 -7.84 6.28
C ALA A 49 -1.49 -8.41 5.08
N ASN A 50 -1.10 -7.99 3.87
CA ASN A 50 -1.69 -8.44 2.62
C ASN A 50 -1.06 -9.72 2.05
N ASN A 51 0.08 -10.17 2.57
CA ASN A 51 0.81 -11.34 2.07
C ASN A 51 1.21 -12.27 3.22
N PRO A 52 0.32 -13.18 3.64
CA PRO A 52 0.62 -14.17 4.67
C PRO A 52 1.85 -15.00 4.29
N GLU A 53 2.74 -15.22 5.26
CA GLU A 53 3.99 -15.97 5.10
C GLU A 53 5.04 -15.32 4.17
N ILE A 54 4.95 -14.03 3.85
CA ILE A 54 5.98 -13.33 3.09
C ILE A 54 7.34 -13.38 3.81
N THR A 55 8.42 -13.57 3.05
CA THR A 55 9.79 -13.55 3.55
C THR A 55 10.36 -12.12 3.56
N SER A 56 11.41 -11.89 4.34
CA SER A 56 12.14 -10.62 4.32
C SER A 56 12.80 -10.32 2.97
N GLY A 57 13.16 -11.36 2.21
CA GLY A 57 13.75 -11.23 0.88
C GLY A 57 12.74 -10.76 -0.16
N GLU A 58 11.55 -11.34 -0.17
CA GLU A 58 10.44 -10.92 -1.03
C GLU A 58 10.01 -9.50 -0.69
N LEU A 59 9.85 -9.19 0.60
CA LEU A 59 9.52 -7.85 1.05
C LEU A 59 10.52 -6.77 0.58
N ALA A 60 11.82 -7.10 0.58
CA ALA A 60 12.86 -6.19 0.10
C ALA A 60 12.77 -5.97 -1.42
N ALA A 61 12.51 -7.03 -2.18
CA ALA A 61 12.33 -6.95 -3.63
C ALA A 61 11.07 -6.13 -3.98
N ASP A 62 9.96 -6.43 -3.33
CA ASP A 62 8.66 -5.77 -3.54
C ASP A 62 8.70 -4.26 -3.28
N LEU A 63 9.45 -3.84 -2.26
CA LEU A 63 9.57 -2.44 -1.86
C LEU A 63 10.75 -1.72 -2.53
N GLY A 64 11.57 -2.42 -3.33
CA GLY A 64 12.73 -1.83 -3.99
C GLY A 64 13.80 -1.30 -3.04
N VAL A 65 13.96 -1.92 -1.86
CA VAL A 65 14.88 -1.49 -0.81
C VAL A 65 15.88 -2.58 -0.44
N THR A 66 16.92 -2.21 0.31
CA THR A 66 17.95 -3.17 0.73
C THR A 66 17.45 -4.11 1.84
N LYS A 67 18.04 -5.31 1.91
CA LYS A 67 17.79 -6.27 3.01
C LYS A 67 18.11 -5.68 4.39
N GLY A 68 19.11 -4.81 4.48
CA GLY A 68 19.47 -4.11 5.72
C GLY A 68 18.36 -3.17 6.18
N ALA A 69 17.82 -2.35 5.25
CA ALA A 69 16.71 -1.45 5.54
C ALA A 69 15.45 -2.22 6.00
N ILE A 70 15.08 -3.29 5.29
CA ILE A 70 13.97 -4.15 5.72
C ILE A 70 14.23 -4.75 7.10
N SER A 71 15.44 -5.26 7.37
CA SER A 71 15.75 -5.86 8.67
C SER A 71 15.57 -4.88 9.82
N GLN A 72 15.92 -3.60 9.61
CA GLN A 72 15.70 -2.54 10.60
C GLN A 72 14.20 -2.29 10.85
N HIS A 73 13.40 -2.14 9.79
CA HIS A 73 11.95 -1.95 9.93
C HIS A 73 11.27 -3.14 10.62
N LEU A 74 11.63 -4.36 10.21
CA LEU A 74 11.12 -5.59 10.83
C LEU A 74 11.48 -5.68 12.31
N GLY A 75 12.68 -5.24 12.72
CA GLY A 75 13.06 -5.20 14.14
C GLY A 75 12.17 -4.27 14.97
N VAL A 76 11.83 -3.10 14.43
CA VAL A 76 10.90 -2.17 15.10
C VAL A 76 9.49 -2.75 15.18
N LEU A 77 9.00 -3.34 14.09
CA LEU A 77 7.65 -3.94 14.05
C LEU A 77 7.53 -5.16 14.98
N GLU A 78 8.57 -5.98 15.09
CA GLU A 78 8.62 -7.11 16.00
C GLU A 78 8.65 -6.65 17.47
N ALA A 79 9.50 -5.68 17.81
CA ALA A 79 9.54 -5.09 19.15
C ALA A 79 8.22 -4.39 19.52
N GLY A 80 7.54 -3.80 18.54
CA GLY A 80 6.22 -3.19 18.68
C GLY A 80 5.07 -4.18 18.72
N GLY A 81 5.31 -5.50 18.68
CA GLY A 81 4.27 -6.53 18.77
C GLY A 81 3.35 -6.60 17.54
N TYR A 82 3.80 -6.09 16.40
CA TYR A 82 3.05 -6.14 15.14
C TYR A 82 3.27 -7.45 14.40
N ILE A 83 4.47 -8.00 14.46
CA ILE A 83 4.86 -9.21 13.74
C ILE A 83 5.71 -10.13 14.61
N ALA A 84 5.86 -11.37 14.16
CA ALA A 84 6.91 -12.29 14.62
C ALA A 84 7.55 -12.97 13.42
N ARG A 85 8.82 -13.34 13.56
CA ARG A 85 9.51 -14.24 12.62
C ARG A 85 9.34 -15.68 13.06
N ARG A 86 8.90 -16.56 12.16
CA ARG A 86 8.86 -18.01 12.40
C ARG A 86 9.41 -18.79 11.22
N ARG A 87 9.73 -20.07 11.45
CA ARG A 87 10.05 -20.99 10.34
C ARG A 87 8.78 -21.29 9.55
N SER A 88 8.89 -21.35 8.22
CA SER A 88 7.78 -21.79 7.37
C SER A 88 7.43 -23.24 7.68
N GLU A 89 6.14 -23.55 7.66
CA GLU A 89 5.65 -24.92 7.77
C GLU A 89 5.90 -25.72 6.48
N ARG A 90 6.04 -25.03 5.35
CA ARG A 90 6.30 -25.63 4.03
C ARG A 90 7.78 -25.94 3.82
N ASP A 91 8.66 -25.05 4.26
CA ASP A 91 10.12 -25.27 4.27
C ASP A 91 10.74 -24.68 5.54
N GLY A 92 11.09 -25.53 6.50
CA GLY A 92 11.65 -25.11 7.78
C GLY A 92 13.02 -24.41 7.71
N ARG A 93 13.65 -24.37 6.52
CA ARG A 93 14.86 -23.56 6.27
C ARG A 93 14.54 -22.09 6.00
N VAL A 94 13.30 -21.78 5.63
CA VAL A 94 12.84 -20.43 5.31
C VAL A 94 12.21 -19.79 6.54
N GLN A 95 12.55 -18.53 6.81
CA GLN A 95 11.83 -17.71 7.78
C GLN A 95 10.78 -16.86 7.08
N VAL A 96 9.59 -16.85 7.65
CA VAL A 96 8.43 -16.10 7.19
C VAL A 96 7.94 -15.15 8.27
N LEU A 97 7.22 -14.13 7.85
CA LEU A 97 6.64 -13.11 8.71
C LEU A 97 5.18 -13.45 9.01
N GLU A 98 4.80 -13.31 10.27
CA GLU A 98 3.44 -13.53 10.74
C GLU A 98 2.95 -12.34 11.56
N LEU A 99 1.72 -11.90 11.33
CA LEU A 99 1.10 -10.85 12.14
C LEU A 99 0.88 -11.32 13.58
N GLN A 100 1.23 -10.46 14.53
CA GLN A 100 0.89 -10.58 15.94
C GLN A 100 -0.35 -9.76 16.28
N ASN A 101 -0.74 -9.69 17.55
CA ASN A 101 -1.97 -9.02 17.98
C ASN A 101 -2.12 -7.59 17.45
N ARG A 102 -1.07 -6.76 17.50
CA ARG A 102 -1.15 -5.39 16.99
C ARG A 102 -1.16 -5.34 15.46
N GLY A 103 -0.46 -6.26 14.80
CA GLY A 103 -0.50 -6.37 13.33
C GLY A 103 -1.85 -6.86 12.82
N ARG A 104 -2.56 -7.72 13.57
CA ARG A 104 -3.92 -8.11 13.24
C ARG A 104 -4.89 -6.93 13.34
N LYS A 105 -4.82 -6.15 14.44
CA LYS A 105 -5.60 -4.91 14.55
C LYS A 105 -5.31 -3.92 13.42
N TYR A 106 -4.04 -3.81 13.05
CA TYR A 106 -3.63 -3.02 11.89
C TYR A 106 -4.29 -3.50 10.60
N ARG A 107 -4.26 -4.81 10.34
CA ARG A 107 -4.95 -5.41 9.19
C ARG A 107 -6.46 -5.14 9.23
N ASP A 108 -7.10 -5.30 10.38
CA ASP A 108 -8.54 -5.08 10.52
C ASP A 108 -8.90 -3.61 10.22
N ALA A 109 -8.07 -2.66 10.67
CA ALA A 109 -8.21 -1.24 10.35
C ALA A 109 -7.98 -0.96 8.86
N LEU A 110 -6.98 -1.59 8.24
CA LEU A 110 -6.71 -1.48 6.80
C LEU A 110 -7.93 -1.94 5.98
N VAL A 111 -8.45 -3.14 6.28
CA VAL A 111 -9.61 -3.69 5.58
C VAL A 111 -10.83 -2.79 5.76
N SER A 112 -11.07 -2.28 6.97
CA SER A 112 -12.18 -1.36 7.22
C SER A 112 -12.06 -0.06 6.41
N TYR A 113 -10.84 0.44 6.24
CA TYR A 113 -10.57 1.62 5.42
C TYR A 113 -10.72 1.33 3.92
N GLU A 114 -10.24 0.18 3.44
CA GLU A 114 -10.44 -0.28 2.06
C GLU A 114 -11.92 -0.44 1.72
N ASP A 115 -12.69 -1.10 2.59
CA ASP A 115 -14.14 -1.28 2.42
C ASP A 115 -14.86 0.08 2.36
N PHE A 116 -14.51 1.02 3.25
CA PHE A 116 -15.06 2.38 3.22
C PHE A 116 -14.81 3.08 1.88
N LEU A 117 -13.60 2.97 1.32
CA LEU A 117 -13.29 3.56 0.02
C LEU A 117 -14.10 2.91 -1.10
N VAL A 118 -14.18 1.57 -1.11
CA VAL A 118 -14.95 0.81 -2.10
C VAL A 118 -16.42 1.21 -2.06
N ASP A 119 -17.04 1.26 -0.88
CA ASP A 119 -18.43 1.69 -0.73
C ASP A 119 -18.64 3.12 -1.23
N ARG A 120 -17.76 4.05 -0.86
CA ARG A 120 -17.82 5.44 -1.32
C ARG A 120 -17.73 5.55 -2.84
N TYR A 121 -16.90 4.72 -3.48
CA TYR A 121 -16.81 4.70 -4.94
C TYR A 121 -18.10 4.15 -5.57
N LEU A 122 -18.62 3.04 -5.06
CA LEU A 122 -19.86 2.41 -5.55
C LEU A 122 -21.10 3.31 -5.38
N GLU A 123 -21.13 4.16 -4.35
CA GLU A 123 -22.22 5.12 -4.11
C GLU A 123 -22.22 6.29 -5.10
N ARG A 124 -21.05 6.65 -5.67
CA ARG A 124 -20.88 7.91 -6.40
C ARG A 124 -20.46 7.77 -7.85
N LEU A 125 -20.01 6.58 -8.26
CA LEU A 125 -19.49 6.31 -9.59
C LEU A 125 -20.26 5.17 -10.25
N SER A 126 -20.47 5.28 -11.56
CA SER A 126 -21.03 4.18 -12.33
C SER A 126 -19.98 3.08 -12.56
N ALA A 127 -20.42 1.89 -12.98
CA ALA A 127 -19.51 0.81 -13.35
C ALA A 127 -18.55 1.20 -14.49
N ASP A 128 -19.01 2.04 -15.42
CA ASP A 128 -18.21 2.55 -16.53
C ASP A 128 -17.13 3.52 -16.03
N ASP A 129 -17.50 4.46 -15.13
CA ASP A 129 -16.54 5.38 -14.50
C ASP A 129 -15.43 4.61 -13.76
N LEU A 130 -15.81 3.60 -12.96
CA LEU A 130 -14.86 2.76 -12.22
C LEU A 130 -13.88 2.05 -13.15
N THR A 131 -14.40 1.49 -14.25
CA THR A 131 -13.59 0.79 -15.25
C THR A 131 -12.64 1.76 -15.98
N GLU A 132 -13.13 2.94 -16.36
CA GLU A 132 -12.33 3.95 -17.03
C GLU A 132 -11.20 4.48 -16.14
N ILE A 133 -11.53 4.83 -14.89
CA ILE A 133 -10.56 5.34 -13.91
C ILE A 133 -9.49 4.29 -13.61
N ALA A 134 -9.89 3.03 -13.38
CA ALA A 134 -8.94 1.95 -13.11
C ALA A 134 -7.97 1.73 -14.30
N ALA A 135 -8.49 1.78 -15.54
CA ALA A 135 -7.66 1.67 -16.74
C ALA A 135 -6.70 2.86 -16.90
N ALA A 136 -7.16 4.09 -16.62
CA ALA A 136 -6.33 5.28 -16.69
C ALA A 136 -5.20 5.26 -15.65
N LEU A 137 -5.50 4.90 -14.39
CA LEU A 137 -4.50 4.78 -13.34
C LEU A 137 -3.49 3.65 -13.62
N SER A 138 -3.92 2.55 -14.21
CA SER A 138 -3.01 1.46 -14.63
C SER A 138 -2.03 1.92 -15.70
N LYS A 139 -2.48 2.70 -16.69
CA LYS A 139 -1.60 3.32 -17.69
C LYS A 139 -0.62 4.30 -17.05
N LEU A 140 -1.10 5.14 -16.12
CA LEU A 140 -0.26 6.09 -15.40
C LEU A 140 0.82 5.38 -14.59
N LYS A 141 0.47 4.29 -13.88
CA LYS A 141 1.44 3.46 -13.15
C LYS A 141 2.53 2.92 -14.08
N GLY A 142 2.16 2.47 -15.28
CA GLY A 142 3.10 1.96 -16.29
C GLY A 142 4.18 2.97 -16.71
N ALA A 143 3.94 4.27 -16.55
CA ALA A 143 4.96 5.29 -16.83
C ALA A 143 6.15 5.30 -15.85
N PHE A 144 6.03 4.61 -14.71
CA PHE A 144 7.04 4.57 -13.65
C PHE A 144 7.69 3.20 -13.44
N THR A 145 7.18 2.16 -14.12
CA THR A 145 7.72 0.81 -14.05
C THR A 145 8.43 0.49 -15.36
N SER A 146 9.74 0.28 -15.32
CA SER A 146 10.46 -0.30 -16.47
C SER A 146 10.06 -1.76 -16.63
N ASP A 147 9.84 -2.21 -17.87
CA ASP A 147 9.84 -3.63 -18.24
C ASP A 147 11.17 -4.32 -17.89
#